data_AF-A0A6B3GP33-F1
#
_entry.id   AF-A0A6B3GP33-F1
#
_cell.length_a   1.000
_cell.length_b   1.000
_cell.length_c   1.000
_cell.angle_alpha   90.00
_cell.angle_beta   90.00
_cell.angle_gamma   90.00
#
_symmetry.space_group_name_H-M   'P 1'
#
loop_
_entity.id
_entity.type
_entity.pdbx_description
1 polymer ?
#
loop_
_entity_poly.entity_id
_entity_poly.type
_entity_poly.pdbx_seq_one_letter_code
_entity_poly.pdbx_strand_id
1 'polypeptide(L)'
;IVPHRLGGRVFDQLSEELRTGLAYAHRKAGEVDAGIVMIGILPTLGEHDVVSANLSDVDRYTLLNDQMAAARGEDFALDIEGVERLVCTSPS
;
A
#
# COMPACT_ATOMS: atom_id res chain seq x y z
N ILE A 1 -4.55 -6.21 14.27
CA ILE A 1 -5.92 -6.77 14.15
C ILE A 1 -5.74 -8.27 13.96
N VAL A 2 -6.26 -9.08 14.88
CA VAL A 2 -6.22 -10.53 14.74
C VAL A 2 -7.37 -10.98 13.84
N PRO A 3 -7.24 -12.05 13.05
CA PRO A 3 -8.36 -12.56 12.25
C PRO A 3 -9.53 -13.01 13.15
N HIS A 4 -10.75 -12.66 12.76
CA HIS A 4 -11.97 -13.09 13.45
C HIS A 4 -12.68 -14.19 12.69
N ARG A 5 -13.26 -15.17 13.41
CA ARG A 5 -14.17 -16.14 12.79
C ARG A 5 -15.51 -15.44 12.49
N LEU A 6 -16.09 -15.77 11.35
CA LEU A 6 -17.40 -15.25 10.95
C LEU A 6 -18.49 -15.85 11.84
N GLY A 7 -19.10 -15.02 12.69
CA GLY A 7 -20.22 -15.40 13.55
C GLY A 7 -20.54 -14.34 14.61
N GLY A 8 -21.73 -14.42 15.21
CA GLY A 8 -22.14 -13.51 16.29
C GLY A 8 -22.06 -12.02 15.88
N ARG A 9 -21.51 -11.18 16.76
CA ARG A 9 -21.32 -9.73 16.55
C ARG A 9 -19.95 -9.38 15.94
N VAL A 10 -19.39 -10.26 15.11
CA VAL A 10 -18.06 -10.07 14.51
C VAL A 10 -17.93 -8.75 13.73
N PHE A 11 -18.97 -8.33 13.02
CA PHE A 11 -18.91 -7.08 12.25
C PHE A 11 -18.90 -5.84 13.15
N ASP A 12 -19.63 -5.85 14.25
CA ASP A 12 -19.58 -4.77 15.25
C ASP A 12 -18.17 -4.70 15.85
N GLN A 13 -17.63 -5.85 16.27
CA GLN A 13 -16.28 -5.93 16.81
C GLN A 13 -15.22 -5.43 15.81
N LEU A 14 -15.30 -5.88 14.56
CA LEU A 14 -14.39 -5.45 13.51
C LEU A 14 -14.52 -3.94 13.23
N SER A 15 -15.73 -3.40 13.25
CA SER A 15 -15.98 -1.95 13.11
C SER A 15 -15.30 -1.16 14.24
N GLU A 16 -15.45 -1.59 15.49
CA GLU A 16 -14.80 -0.97 16.65
C GLU A 16 -13.27 -1.02 16.56
N GLU A 17 -12.72 -2.17 16.18
CA GLU A 17 -11.27 -2.36 16.02
C GLU A 17 -10.70 -1.49 14.90
N LEU A 18 -11.38 -1.44 13.74
CA LEU A 18 -10.98 -0.58 12.63
C LEU A 18 -11.05 0.89 13.01
N ARG A 19 -12.12 1.33 13.67
CA ARG A 19 -12.26 2.73 14.09
C ARG A 19 -11.17 3.14 15.07
N THR A 20 -10.85 2.26 16.02
CA THR A 20 -9.77 2.48 16.98
C THR A 20 -8.41 2.55 16.28
N GLY A 21 -8.13 1.62 15.37
CA GLY A 21 -6.89 1.60 14.61
C GLY A 21 -6.70 2.83 13.72
N LEU A 22 -7.75 3.24 13.01
CA LEU A 22 -7.74 4.43 12.16
C LEU A 22 -7.61 5.72 12.96
N ALA A 23 -8.30 5.86 14.09
CA ALA A 23 -8.16 7.02 14.97
C ALA A 23 -6.74 7.14 15.53
N TYR A 24 -6.13 6.01 15.91
CA TYR A 24 -4.73 5.98 16.33
C TYR A 24 -3.78 6.38 15.20
N ALA A 25 -3.94 5.82 14.00
CA ALA A 25 -3.12 6.14 12.84
C ALA A 25 -3.24 7.62 12.44
N HIS A 26 -4.46 8.18 12.45
CA HIS A 26 -4.70 9.59 12.18
C HIS A 26 -3.97 10.50 13.18
N ARG A 27 -4.06 10.18 14.48
CA ARG A 27 -3.33 10.92 15.53
C ARG A 27 -1.81 10.87 15.32
N LYS A 28 -1.26 9.70 14.99
CA LYS A 28 0.18 9.54 14.71
C LYS A 28 0.62 10.29 13.45
N ALA A 29 -0.19 10.30 12.41
CA ALA A 29 0.09 11.07 11.20
C ALA A 29 0.10 12.59 11.47
N GLY A 30 -0.82 13.07 12.31
CA GLY A 30 -0.85 14.48 12.72
C GLY A 30 0.40 14.94 13.49
N GLU A 31 1.16 14.03 14.13
CA GLU A 31 2.44 14.37 14.76
C GLU A 31 3.53 14.78 13.75
N VAL A 32 3.34 14.48 12.46
CA VAL A 32 4.26 14.81 11.36
C VAL A 32 3.59 15.62 10.25
N ASP A 33 2.48 16.32 10.57
CA ASP A 33 1.69 17.12 9.61
C ASP A 33 1.20 16.33 8.39
N ALA A 34 0.86 15.06 8.60
CA ALA A 34 0.36 14.15 7.58
C ALA A 34 -1.07 13.70 7.86
N GLY A 35 -1.75 13.20 6.81
CA GLY A 35 -3.09 12.63 6.88
C GLY A 35 -3.11 11.15 6.51
N ILE A 36 -4.11 10.42 7.00
CA ILE A 36 -4.43 9.06 6.53
C ILE A 36 -5.60 9.12 5.56
N VAL A 37 -5.55 8.29 4.52
CA VAL A 37 -6.63 8.16 3.53
C VAL A 37 -6.94 6.68 3.32
N MET A 38 -8.22 6.34 3.35
CA MET A 38 -8.69 4.97 3.06
C MET A 38 -9.00 4.86 1.56
N ILE A 39 -7.96 4.57 0.77
CA ILE A 39 -8.06 4.43 -0.69
C ILE A 39 -7.39 3.14 -1.13
N GLY A 40 -7.88 2.56 -2.23
CA GLY A 40 -7.27 1.37 -2.82
C GLY A 40 -6.00 1.70 -3.63
N ILE A 41 -6.00 2.84 -4.32
CA ILE A 41 -4.88 3.36 -5.09
C ILE A 41 -4.83 4.88 -4.93
N LEU A 42 -3.63 5.45 -4.83
CA LEU A 42 -3.43 6.90 -4.81
C LEU A 42 -3.55 7.44 -6.23
N PRO A 43 -4.60 8.23 -6.57
CA PRO A 43 -4.83 8.65 -7.96
C PRO A 43 -3.77 9.64 -8.48
N THR A 44 -3.00 10.25 -7.59
CA THR A 44 -1.95 11.23 -7.92
C THR A 44 -0.56 10.62 -7.95
N LEU A 45 -0.44 9.29 -7.92
CA LEU A 45 0.85 8.60 -7.96
C LEU A 45 1.51 8.80 -9.35
N GLY A 46 2.68 9.43 -9.38
CA GLY A 46 3.49 9.61 -10.58
C GLY A 46 4.75 8.74 -10.57
N GLU A 47 5.52 8.77 -11.66
CA GLU A 47 6.77 7.99 -11.78
C GLU A 47 7.78 8.30 -10.66
N HIS A 48 7.86 9.57 -10.23
CA HIS A 48 8.75 10.00 -9.16
C HIS A 48 8.36 9.46 -7.78
N ASP A 49 7.11 9.02 -7.60
CA ASP A 49 6.63 8.45 -6.35
C ASP A 49 6.89 6.93 -6.26
N VAL A 50 7.18 6.27 -7.38
CA VAL A 50 7.40 4.81 -7.48
C VAL A 50 8.90 4.50 -7.36
N VAL A 51 9.49 4.88 -6.23
CA VAL A 51 10.91 4.64 -5.91
C VAL A 51 11.04 3.80 -4.64
N SER A 52 12.14 3.06 -4.51
CA SER A 52 12.40 2.20 -3.34
C SER A 52 12.39 2.97 -2.02
N ALA A 53 12.78 4.25 -2.03
CA ALA A 53 12.77 5.13 -0.86
C ALA A 53 11.36 5.37 -0.28
N ASN A 54 10.30 5.16 -1.08
CA ASN A 54 8.91 5.30 -0.64
C ASN A 54 8.30 3.97 -0.16
N LEU A 55 9.05 2.87 -0.19
CA LEU A 55 8.63 1.60 0.40
C LEU A 55 8.87 1.62 1.91
N SER A 56 8.07 0.84 2.64
CA SER A 56 8.30 0.63 4.07
C SER A 56 9.72 0.09 4.31
N ASP A 57 10.42 0.67 5.28
CA ASP A 57 11.78 0.32 5.68
C ASP A 57 11.82 -1.05 6.40
N VAL A 58 11.55 -2.11 5.63
CA VAL A 58 11.51 -3.51 6.05
C VAL A 58 12.14 -4.35 4.93
N ASP A 59 13.23 -5.03 5.24
CA ASP A 59 14.05 -5.84 4.31
C ASP A 59 13.23 -6.78 3.41
N ARG A 60 12.09 -7.26 3.92
CA ARG A 60 11.17 -8.12 3.20
C ARG A 60 10.77 -7.56 1.83
N TYR A 61 10.53 -6.25 1.72
CA TYR A 61 10.05 -5.65 0.48
C TYR A 61 11.16 -5.51 -0.55
N THR A 62 12.37 -5.13 -0.12
CA THR A 62 13.57 -5.09 -0.98
C THR A 62 13.91 -6.48 -1.49
N LEU A 63 13.97 -7.47 -0.60
CA LEU A 63 14.27 -8.85 -0.99
C LEU A 63 13.23 -9.39 -1.99
N LEU A 64 11.94 -9.11 -1.76
CA LEU A 64 10.90 -9.53 -2.69
C LEU A 64 11.09 -8.87 -4.06
N ASN A 65 11.40 -7.57 -4.10
CA ASN A 65 11.68 -6.84 -5.34
C ASN A 65 12.84 -7.47 -6.10
N ASP A 66 13.96 -7.75 -5.42
CA ASP A 66 15.15 -8.35 -6.03
C ASP A 66 14.88 -9.75 -6.57
N GLN A 67 14.13 -10.56 -5.83
CA GLN A 67 13.75 -11.91 -6.29
C GLN A 67 12.79 -11.86 -7.48
N MET A 68 11.86 -10.90 -7.53
CA MET A 68 10.98 -10.71 -8.68
C MET A 68 11.78 -10.28 -9.92
N ALA A 69 12.70 -9.32 -9.77
CA ALA A 69 13.56 -8.86 -10.87
C ALA A 69 14.47 -9.98 -11.38
N ALA A 70 15.14 -10.69 -10.49
CA ALA A 70 16.01 -11.81 -10.84
C ALA A 70 15.27 -12.96 -11.54
N ALA A 71 14.02 -13.24 -11.14
CA ALA A 71 13.20 -14.27 -11.76
C ALA A 71 12.67 -13.85 -13.15
N ARG A 72 12.41 -12.56 -13.36
CA ARG A 72 11.86 -12.05 -14.62
C ARG A 72 12.94 -11.89 -15.70
N GLY A 73 14.09 -11.33 -15.35
CA GLY A 73 15.22 -11.12 -16.27
C GLY A 73 14.99 -10.09 -17.38
N GLU A 74 13.90 -9.33 -17.32
CA GLU A 74 13.51 -8.25 -18.23
C GLU A 74 12.72 -7.17 -17.46
N ASP A 75 12.66 -5.97 -18.04
CA ASP A 75 12.00 -4.81 -17.42
C ASP A 75 10.51 -5.05 -17.15
N PHE A 76 10.00 -4.45 -16.07
CA PHE A 76 8.57 -4.53 -15.77
C PHE A 76 7.81 -3.44 -16.53
N ALA A 77 7.07 -3.85 -17.56
CA ALA A 77 6.07 -3.01 -18.18
C ALA A 77 4.76 -3.06 -17.37
N LEU A 78 4.23 -1.88 -17.04
CA LEU A 78 2.95 -1.68 -16.36
C LEU A 78 2.02 -0.93 -17.32
N ASP A 79 0.85 -1.51 -17.59
CA ASP A 79 -0.20 -0.88 -18.41
C ASP A 79 -1.52 -1.00 -17.64
N ILE A 80 -1.97 0.12 -17.06
CA ILE A 80 -3.19 0.19 -16.26
C ILE A 80 -4.22 1.03 -17.02
N GLU A 81 -5.33 0.38 -17.37
CA GLU A 81 -6.49 1.04 -17.97
C GLU A 81 -7.44 1.58 -16.88
N GLY A 82 -7.78 2.85 -16.99
CA GLY A 82 -8.72 3.54 -16.11
C GLY A 82 -9.33 4.76 -16.81
N VAL A 83 -9.83 5.74 -16.04
CA VAL A 83 -10.25 7.04 -16.60
C VAL A 83 -9.08 7.71 -17.32
N GLU A 84 -7.87 7.50 -16.80
CA GLU A 84 -6.60 7.80 -17.44
C GLU A 84 -5.84 6.47 -17.66
N ARG A 85 -5.04 6.38 -18.73
CA ARG A 85 -4.18 5.23 -19.01
C ARG A 85 -2.78 5.51 -18.49
N LEU A 86 -2.29 4.65 -17.59
CA LEU A 86 -0.92 4.69 -17.10
C LEU A 86 -0.09 3.64 -17.83
N VAL A 87 0.98 4.07 -18.48
CA VAL A 87 1.99 3.18 -19.07
C VAL A 87 3.35 3.56 -18.50
N CYS A 88 4.03 2.65 -17.83
CA CYS A 88 5.42 2.85 -17.42
C CYS A 88 6.24 1.58 -17.53
N THR A 89 7.57 1.75 -17.59
CA THR A 89 8.52 0.65 -17.58
C THR A 89 9.53 0.91 -16.47
N SER A 90 9.67 -0.03 -15.52
CA SER A 90 10.74 0.06 -14.53
C SER A 90 11.98 -0.71 -15.02
N PRO A 91 13.17 -0.10 -15.03
CA PRO A 91 14.39 -0.82 -15.33
C PRO A 91 14.66 -1.88 -14.25
N SER A 92 15.17 -3.03 -14.68
CA SER A 92 15.63 -4.11 -13.79
C SER A 92 16.88 -3.72 -13.00
#